data_AF-A0A7X9BE62-F1
#
_entry.id   AF-A0A7X9BE62-F1
#
_cell.length_a   1.000
_cell.length_b   1.000
_cell.length_c   1.000
_cell.angle_alpha   90.00
_cell.angle_beta   90.00
_cell.angle_gamma   90.00
#
_symmetry.space_group_name_H-M   'P 1'
#
loop_
_entity.id
_entity.type
_entity.pdbx_description
1 polymer ?
#
loop_
_entity_poly.entity_id
_entity_poly.type
_entity_poly.pdbx_seq_one_letter_code
_entity_poly.pdbx_strand_id
1 'polypeptide(L)'
;MDIEKRLAMLQYTYAASIAETVNTYDKLKVLDTIVARRKERQAQTAPYLNQQLGIESVEDVFYKLSESYGCASWSVEKTAGGYIATATSCKLCALSKNMGGANPCHGWCLDP
;
A
#
# COMPACT_ATOMS: atom_id res chain seq x y z
N MET A 1 27.52 0.90 0.81
CA MET A 1 26.33 0.90 -0.06
C MET A 1 25.97 2.33 -0.37
N ASP A 2 25.74 2.62 -1.65
CA ASP A 2 25.10 3.86 -2.11
C ASP A 2 23.69 4.03 -1.53
N ILE A 3 23.15 5.24 -1.63
CA ILE A 3 21.88 5.60 -0.99
C ILE A 3 20.70 4.89 -1.67
N GLU A 4 20.79 4.66 -2.97
CA GLU A 4 19.79 3.98 -3.80
C GLU A 4 19.63 2.52 -3.36
N LYS A 5 20.72 1.79 -3.11
CA LYS A 5 20.68 0.43 -2.57
C LYS A 5 20.13 0.39 -1.16
N ARG A 6 20.45 1.38 -0.32
CA ARG A 6 19.87 1.48 1.04
C ARG A 6 18.37 1.72 0.97
N LEU A 7 17.92 2.63 0.10
CA LEU A 7 16.50 2.90 -0.12
C LEU A 7 15.75 1.66 -0.64
N ALA A 8 16.30 0.99 -1.65
CA ALA A 8 15.71 -0.23 -2.20
C ALA A 8 15.58 -1.33 -1.14
N MET A 9 16.59 -1.48 -0.29
CA MET A 9 16.55 -2.42 0.84
C MET A 9 15.49 -2.03 1.87
N LEU A 10 15.38 -0.75 2.23
CA LEU A 10 14.34 -0.26 3.15
C LEU A 10 12.93 -0.50 2.59
N GLN A 11 12.68 -0.15 1.33
CA GLN A 11 11.41 -0.37 0.66
C GLN A 11 11.05 -1.86 0.58
N TYR A 12 12.03 -2.71 0.29
CA TYR A 12 11.83 -4.16 0.27
C TYR A 12 11.47 -4.71 1.65
N THR A 13 12.24 -4.37 2.68
CA THR A 13 12.01 -4.85 4.05
C THR A 13 10.69 -4.32 4.62
N TYR A 14 10.31 -3.09 4.28
CA TYR A 14 9.00 -2.53 4.61
C TYR A 14 7.85 -3.33 3.96
N ALA A 15 7.94 -3.63 2.67
CA ALA A 15 6.92 -4.43 1.99
C ALA A 15 6.86 -5.87 2.53
N ALA A 16 8.02 -6.46 2.87
CA ALA A 16 8.11 -7.80 3.43
C ALA A 16 7.47 -7.89 4.82
N SER A 17 7.71 -6.91 5.70
CA SER A 17 7.10 -6.89 7.04
C SER A 17 5.58 -6.75 6.99
N ILE A 18 5.05 -5.96 6.04
CA ILE A 18 3.60 -5.88 5.81
C ILE A 18 3.07 -7.21 5.27
N ALA A 19 3.73 -7.82 4.29
CA ALA A 19 3.33 -9.11 3.74
C ALA A 19 3.25 -10.18 4.84
N GLU A 20 4.27 -10.29 5.69
CA GLU A 20 4.28 -11.18 6.84
C GLU A 20 3.11 -10.90 7.79
N THR A 21 2.88 -9.62 8.11
CA THR A 21 1.79 -9.18 9.00
C THR A 21 0.42 -9.57 8.46
N VAL A 22 0.17 -9.30 7.18
CA VAL A 22 -1.11 -9.63 6.52
C VAL A 22 -1.35 -11.13 6.52
N ASN A 23 -0.33 -11.93 6.16
CA ASN A 23 -0.43 -13.40 6.19
C ASN A 23 -0.63 -13.94 7.61
N THR A 24 -0.07 -13.28 8.62
CA THR A 24 -0.30 -13.64 10.02
C THR A 24 -1.75 -13.40 10.42
N TYR A 25 -2.33 -12.24 10.08
CA TYR A 25 -3.73 -11.95 10.37
C TYR A 25 -4.71 -12.86 9.62
N ASP A 26 -4.37 -13.24 8.39
CA ASP A 26 -5.14 -14.20 7.61
C ASP A 26 -5.14 -15.59 8.26
N LYS A 27 -3.97 -16.10 8.65
CA LYS A 27 -3.84 -17.37 9.38
C LYS A 27 -4.58 -17.37 10.72
N LEU A 28 -4.65 -16.23 11.39
CA LEU A 28 -5.41 -16.02 12.62
C LEU A 28 -6.91 -15.80 12.36
N LYS A 29 -7.35 -15.74 11.10
CA LYS A 29 -8.75 -15.49 10.68
C LYS A 29 -9.31 -14.16 11.18
N VAL A 30 -8.45 -13.15 11.33
CA VAL A 30 -8.83 -11.80 11.78
C VAL A 30 -8.59 -10.73 10.73
N LEU A 31 -8.05 -11.09 9.55
CA LEU A 31 -7.68 -10.14 8.50
C LEU A 31 -8.82 -9.18 8.15
N ASP A 32 -10.01 -9.71 7.83
CA ASP A 32 -11.18 -8.89 7.45
C ASP A 32 -11.56 -7.88 8.53
N THR A 33 -11.58 -8.32 9.80
CA THR A 33 -11.85 -7.46 10.96
C THR A 33 -10.81 -6.35 11.09
N ILE A 34 -9.53 -6.66 10.87
CA ILE A 34 -8.45 -5.68 10.92
C ILE A 34 -8.55 -4.68 9.75
N VAL A 35 -8.86 -5.15 8.54
CA VAL A 35 -9.08 -4.29 7.36
C VAL A 35 -10.22 -3.31 7.63
N ALA A 36 -11.36 -3.79 8.13
CA ALA A 36 -12.51 -2.95 8.47
C ALA A 36 -12.15 -1.86 9.49
N ARG A 37 -11.49 -2.24 10.61
CA ARG A 37 -11.05 -1.28 11.63
C ARG A 37 -10.04 -0.27 11.11
N ARG A 38 -9.16 -0.68 10.19
CA ARG A 38 -8.20 0.23 9.54
C ARG A 38 -8.92 1.25 8.67
N LYS A 39 -9.93 0.83 7.92
CA LYS A 39 -10.77 1.71 7.10
C LYS A 39 -11.52 2.74 7.95
N GLU A 40 -12.11 2.32 9.06
CA GLU A 40 -12.75 3.23 10.02
C GLU A 40 -11.77 4.30 10.54
N ARG A 41 -10.55 3.89 10.89
CA ARG A 41 -9.50 4.80 11.36
C ARG A 41 -8.95 5.70 10.25
N GLN A 42 -8.96 5.23 9.00
CA GLN A 42 -8.40 5.98 7.87
C GLN A 42 -9.02 7.37 7.74
N ALA A 43 -10.33 7.51 7.97
CA ALA A 43 -11.01 8.82 7.96
C ALA A 43 -10.41 9.82 8.96
N GLN A 44 -9.83 9.35 10.06
CA GLN A 44 -9.22 10.19 11.10
C GLN A 44 -7.73 10.46 10.81
N THR A 45 -7.02 9.50 10.23
CA THR A 45 -5.57 9.59 10.00
C THR A 45 -5.18 10.12 8.64
N ALA A 46 -6.07 10.04 7.65
CA ALA A 46 -5.79 10.44 6.27
C ALA A 46 -5.35 11.91 6.14
N PRO A 47 -5.96 12.91 6.81
CA PRO A 47 -5.53 14.30 6.68
C PRO A 47 -4.05 14.50 7.08
N TYR A 48 -3.63 13.87 8.18
CA TYR A 48 -2.25 13.94 8.66
C TYR A 48 -1.28 13.25 7.69
N LEU A 49 -1.63 12.06 7.20
CA LEU A 49 -0.80 11.33 6.26
C LEU A 49 -0.68 12.05 4.92
N ASN A 50 -1.78 12.61 4.42
CA ASN A 50 -1.78 13.38 3.18
C ASN A 50 -0.87 14.60 3.30
N GLN A 51 -0.92 15.32 4.42
CA GLN A 51 -0.03 16.44 4.68
C GLN A 51 1.45 16.00 4.73
N GLN A 52 1.76 14.91 5.45
CA GLN A 52 3.14 14.42 5.56
C GLN A 52 3.73 13.97 4.22
N LEU A 53 2.91 13.40 3.35
CA LEU A 53 3.33 12.87 2.05
C LEU A 53 3.18 13.88 0.91
N GLY A 54 2.64 15.07 1.17
CA GLY A 54 2.35 16.07 0.15
C GLY A 54 1.34 15.57 -0.89
N ILE A 55 0.28 14.91 -0.44
CA ILE A 55 -0.83 14.43 -1.26
C ILE A 55 -1.89 15.53 -1.32
N GLU A 56 -2.13 16.06 -2.52
CA GLU A 56 -3.09 17.15 -2.77
C GLU A 56 -4.25 16.70 -3.67
N SER A 57 -4.09 15.58 -4.37
CA SER A 57 -5.06 14.99 -5.29
C SER A 57 -5.19 13.47 -5.10
N VAL A 58 -6.21 12.87 -5.71
CA VAL A 58 -6.39 11.41 -5.70
C VAL A 58 -5.24 10.72 -6.43
N GLU A 59 -4.74 11.32 -7.50
CA GLU A 59 -3.61 10.84 -8.28
C GLU A 59 -2.33 10.79 -7.45
N ASP A 60 -2.10 11.81 -6.60
CA ASP A 60 -0.92 11.86 -5.73
C ASP A 60 -0.86 10.69 -4.76
N VAL A 61 -2.02 10.19 -4.31
CA VAL A 61 -2.09 9.03 -3.42
C VAL A 61 -1.33 7.85 -4.05
N PHE A 62 -1.54 7.60 -5.35
CA PHE A 62 -0.85 6.54 -6.07
C PHE A 62 0.63 6.86 -6.31
N TYR A 63 0.96 8.04 -6.82
CA TYR A 63 2.33 8.36 -7.22
C TYR A 63 3.26 8.55 -6.01
N LYS A 64 2.84 9.27 -4.97
CA LYS A 64 3.66 9.53 -3.77
C LYS A 64 3.92 8.28 -2.96
N LEU A 65 2.94 7.38 -2.86
CA LEU A 65 3.12 6.12 -2.13
C LEU A 65 3.98 5.13 -2.93
N SER A 66 3.86 5.11 -4.26
CA SER A 66 4.80 4.37 -5.11
C SER A 66 6.23 4.88 -5.03
N GLU A 67 6.43 6.20 -5.05
CA GLU A 67 7.74 6.83 -4.91
C GLU A 67 8.36 6.50 -3.54
N SER A 68 7.59 6.67 -2.46
CA SER A 68 8.08 6.53 -1.09
C SER A 68 8.34 5.07 -0.71
N TYR A 69 7.36 4.19 -0.95
CA TYR A 69 7.39 2.81 -0.47
C TYR A 69 7.81 1.79 -1.53
N GLY A 70 7.84 2.18 -2.81
CA GLY A 70 8.22 1.30 -3.90
C GLY A 70 7.34 0.05 -3.99
N CYS A 71 6.06 0.16 -3.62
CA CYS A 71 5.17 -0.98 -3.39
C CYS A 71 4.43 -1.44 -4.64
N ALA A 72 4.13 -0.54 -5.59
CA ALA A 72 3.46 -0.86 -6.84
C ALA A 72 3.82 0.14 -7.95
N SER A 73 3.65 -0.26 -9.21
CA SER A 73 3.82 0.59 -10.39
C SER A 73 2.45 0.99 -10.96
N TRP A 74 1.95 2.14 -10.54
CA TRP A 74 0.63 2.64 -10.93
C TRP A 74 0.65 3.40 -12.25
N SER A 75 -0.42 3.21 -13.03
CA SER A 75 -0.88 4.11 -14.07
C SER A 75 -2.26 4.61 -13.67
N VAL A 76 -2.44 5.92 -13.57
CA VAL A 76 -3.71 6.54 -13.13
C VAL A 76 -4.32 7.32 -14.30
N GLU A 77 -5.56 6.99 -14.62
CA GLU A 77 -6.37 7.67 -15.63
C GLU A 77 -7.56 8.36 -14.97
N LYS A 78 -7.76 9.64 -15.30
CA LYS A 78 -8.96 10.38 -14.89
C LYS A 78 -10.09 10.06 -15.87
N THR A 79 -11.23 9.67 -15.32
CA THR A 79 -12.46 9.37 -16.06
C THR A 79 -13.57 10.34 -15.69
N ALA A 80 -14.69 10.30 -16.41
CA ALA A 80 -15.85 11.16 -16.13
C ALA A 80 -16.44 10.95 -14.71
N GLY A 81 -16.24 9.77 -14.11
CA GLY A 81 -16.80 9.40 -12.80
C GLY A 81 -15.77 9.25 -11.68
N GLY A 82 -14.49 9.58 -11.90
CA GLY A 82 -13.43 9.40 -10.92
C GLY A 82 -12.11 8.96 -11.55
N TYR A 83 -11.46 7.96 -10.96
CA TYR A 83 -10.12 7.52 -11.35
C TYR A 83 -10.06 6.02 -11.58
N ILE A 84 -9.34 5.60 -12.61
CA ILE A 84 -8.92 4.22 -12.81
C ILE A 84 -7.43 4.16 -12.54
N ALA A 85 -7.02 3.43 -11.50
CA ALA A 85 -5.62 3.18 -11.19
C ALA A 85 -5.28 1.71 -11.42
N THR A 86 -4.34 1.46 -12.33
CA THR A 86 -3.91 0.11 -12.71
C THR A 86 -2.47 -0.10 -12.27
N ALA A 87 -2.22 -1.14 -11.47
CA ALA A 87 -0.86 -1.57 -11.14
C ALA A 87 -0.36 -2.59 -12.16
N THR A 88 0.75 -2.29 -12.84
CA THR A 88 1.42 -3.29 -13.72
C THR A 88 2.24 -4.29 -12.92
N SER A 89 2.68 -3.92 -11.72
CA SER A 89 3.36 -4.79 -10.76
C SER A 89 3.07 -4.31 -9.33
N CYS A 90 3.07 -5.24 -8.38
CA CYS A 90 2.91 -4.93 -6.97
C CYS A 90 3.85 -5.81 -6.14
N LYS A 91 4.90 -5.18 -5.58
CA LYS A 91 5.90 -5.82 -4.71
C LYS A 91 5.24 -6.43 -3.48
N LEU A 92 4.29 -5.72 -2.87
CA LEU A 92 3.61 -6.20 -1.66
C LEU A 92 2.74 -7.42 -1.95
N CYS A 93 1.96 -7.42 -3.03
CA CYS A 93 1.17 -8.60 -3.42
C CYS A 93 2.08 -9.79 -3.79
N ALA A 94 3.19 -9.55 -4.49
CA ALA A 94 4.14 -10.61 -4.84
C ALA A 94 4.77 -11.25 -3.58
N LEU A 95 5.19 -10.43 -2.62
CA LEU A 95 5.72 -10.91 -1.34
C LEU A 95 4.66 -11.66 -0.53
N SER A 96 3.45 -11.10 -0.43
CA SER A 96 2.36 -11.76 0.29
C SER A 96 2.01 -13.12 -0.31
N LYS A 97 1.95 -13.22 -1.65
CA LYS A 97 1.74 -14.49 -2.37
C LYS A 97 2.80 -15.53 -2.02
N ASN A 98 4.07 -15.12 -1.94
CA ASN A 98 5.18 -16.03 -1.62
C ASN A 98 5.18 -16.47 -0.14
N MET A 99 4.60 -15.66 0.77
CA MET A 99 4.65 -15.88 2.22
C MET A 99 3.41 -16.56 2.82
N GLY A 100 2.30 -16.60 2.08
CA GLY A 100 1.07 -17.27 2.55
C GLY A 100 -0.17 -17.05 1.70
N GLY A 101 -0.14 -16.14 0.72
CA GLY A 101 -1.24 -15.96 -0.23
C GLY A 101 -2.29 -14.93 0.17
N ALA A 102 -2.21 -14.35 1.36
CA ALA A 102 -3.20 -13.38 1.83
C ALA A 102 -3.20 -12.10 0.97
N ASN A 103 -4.36 -11.47 0.82
CA ASN A 103 -4.49 -10.25 0.04
C ASN A 103 -4.19 -9.01 0.92
N PRO A 104 -3.11 -8.24 0.64
CA PRO A 104 -2.77 -7.04 1.42
C PRO A 104 -3.55 -5.78 1.00
N CYS A 105 -4.35 -5.85 -0.08
CA CYS A 105 -5.12 -4.72 -0.57
C CYS A 105 -6.21 -4.28 0.42
N HIS A 106 -6.67 -3.04 0.31
CA HIS A 106 -7.73 -2.41 1.12
C HIS A 106 -7.43 -2.20 2.62
N GLY A 107 -6.44 -2.88 3.20
CA GLY A 107 -6.00 -2.66 4.60
C GLY A 107 -4.63 -1.99 4.74
N TRP A 108 -3.73 -2.25 3.79
CA TRP A 108 -2.36 -1.72 3.79
C TRP A 108 -1.98 -1.15 2.43
N CYS A 109 -2.50 -1.73 1.34
CA CYS A 109 -2.47 -1.06 0.06
C CYS A 109 -3.47 0.09 0.02
N LEU A 110 -3.21 1.01 -0.90
CA LEU A 110 -3.98 2.19 -1.24
C LEU A 110 -5.50 1.90 -1.30
N ASP A 111 -6.27 2.64 -0.51
CA ASP A 111 -7.73 2.77 -0.66
C ASP A 111 -8.03 4.30 -0.64
N PRO A 112 -7.70 5.04 -1.73
CA PRO A 112 -7.91 6.49 -1.81
C PRO A 112 -9.38 6.89 -1.72
#